data_AF-A0A6L3CE64-F1
#
_entry.id   AF-A0A6L3CE64-F1
#
_cell.length_a   1.000
_cell.length_b   1.000
_cell.length_c   1.000
_cell.angle_alpha   90.00
_cell.angle_beta   90.00
_cell.angle_gamma   90.00
#
_symmetry.space_group_name_H-M   'P 1'
#
loop_
_entity.id
_entity.type
_entity.pdbx_description
1 polymer ?
#
loop_
_entity_poly.entity_id
_entity_poly.type
_entity_poly.pdbx_seq_one_letter_code
_entity_poly.pdbx_strand_id
1 'polypeptide(L)'
;YITKTRVQNRIDEVAKKVIQDADMFFLATCDHRGLPTCSYKGGDPGFIQVLDEKTLAFPNYDGNGKYQSIGNLLKNPNVGLLFIDFADPSRIRLQGTATAHENDELQSQYPGAQFMVRVHVSEVYVNCPRYVHKYQLVERSAFVPREGVETPVPAWKLEPERRPLLPANDPARESPETNELSD
;
A
#
# COMPACT_ATOMS: atom_id res chain seq x y z
N TYR A 1 -27.81 -12.90 0.51
CA TYR A 1 -27.58 -14.04 1.43
C TYR A 1 -26.18 -14.57 1.22
N ILE A 2 -25.22 -14.19 2.05
CA ILE A 2 -23.87 -14.75 2.02
C ILE A 2 -23.97 -16.11 2.72
N THR A 3 -24.07 -17.17 1.92
CA THR A 3 -23.94 -18.56 2.36
C THR A 3 -22.62 -18.74 3.09
N LYS A 4 -22.66 -19.31 4.32
CA LYS A 4 -21.53 -19.65 5.21
C LYS A 4 -20.17 -19.54 4.53
N THR A 5 -19.64 -18.32 4.47
CA THR A 5 -18.29 -18.11 3.95
C THR A 5 -17.35 -18.54 5.07
N ARG A 6 -16.24 -19.19 4.75
CA ARG A 6 -15.13 -19.39 5.70
C ARG A 6 -14.52 -18.01 6.03
N VAL A 7 -15.29 -17.18 6.71
CA VAL A 7 -14.83 -15.93 7.29
C VAL A 7 -14.13 -16.32 8.58
N GLN A 8 -12.84 -16.09 8.62
CA GLN A 8 -12.08 -16.18 9.86
C GLN A 8 -12.06 -14.79 10.48
N ASN A 9 -11.95 -14.73 11.80
CA ASN A 9 -11.76 -13.45 12.48
C ASN A 9 -10.28 -13.12 12.67
N ARG A 10 -9.35 -14.00 12.29
CA ARG A 10 -7.91 -13.85 12.51
C ARG A 10 -7.11 -14.19 11.26
N ILE A 11 -5.89 -13.66 11.19
CA ILE A 11 -4.87 -13.99 10.21
C ILE A 11 -4.23 -15.31 10.64
N ASP A 12 -4.57 -16.42 9.97
CA ASP A 12 -3.90 -17.70 10.17
C ASP A 12 -2.52 -17.73 9.47
N GLU A 13 -1.74 -18.79 9.69
CA GLU A 13 -0.39 -18.91 9.13
C GLU A 13 -0.36 -18.92 7.59
N VAL A 14 -1.40 -19.46 6.95
CA VAL A 14 -1.52 -19.44 5.48
C VAL A 14 -1.73 -18.01 5.01
N ALA A 15 -2.64 -17.28 5.65
CA ALA A 15 -2.90 -15.90 5.32
C ALA A 15 -1.70 -15.00 5.59
N LYS A 16 -1.03 -15.20 6.73
CA LYS A 16 0.19 -14.50 7.10
C LYS A 16 1.27 -14.66 6.04
N LYS A 17 1.49 -15.87 5.56
CA LYS A 17 2.48 -16.14 4.51
C LYS A 17 2.19 -15.35 3.23
N VAL A 18 0.97 -15.44 2.71
CA VAL A 18 0.57 -14.71 1.49
C VAL A 18 0.68 -13.20 1.67
N ILE A 19 0.29 -12.67 2.83
CA ILE A 19 0.35 -11.23 3.12
C ILE A 19 1.81 -10.74 3.16
N GLN A 20 2.70 -11.47 3.84
CA GLN A 20 4.10 -11.06 3.99
C GLN A 20 4.92 -11.27 2.70
N ASP A 21 4.58 -12.26 1.89
CA ASP A 21 5.25 -12.53 0.61
C ASP A 21 4.78 -11.55 -0.49
N ALA A 22 3.68 -10.82 -0.27
CA ALA A 22 3.15 -9.88 -1.24
C ALA A 22 4.09 -8.68 -1.45
N ASP A 23 4.32 -8.33 -2.73
CA ASP A 23 4.96 -7.08 -3.14
C ASP A 23 3.95 -6.00 -3.56
N MET A 24 2.66 -6.33 -3.53
CA MET A 24 1.58 -5.37 -3.70
C MET A 24 0.25 -5.84 -3.12
N PHE A 25 -0.65 -4.88 -2.88
CA PHE A 25 -2.04 -5.15 -2.53
C PHE A 25 -2.93 -3.96 -2.93
N PHE A 26 -4.25 -4.20 -2.88
CA PHE A 26 -5.24 -3.15 -3.07
C PHE A 26 -5.86 -2.74 -1.75
N LEU A 27 -5.85 -1.44 -1.48
CA LEU A 27 -6.46 -0.84 -0.30
C LEU A 27 -7.72 -0.07 -0.69
N ALA A 28 -8.85 -0.49 -0.15
CA ALA A 28 -10.12 0.21 -0.20
C ALA A 28 -10.29 1.08 1.05
N THR A 29 -10.62 2.35 0.85
CA THR A 29 -10.97 3.33 1.90
C THR A 29 -12.22 4.09 1.48
N CYS A 30 -12.96 4.65 2.43
CA CYS A 30 -14.12 5.49 2.12
C CYS A 30 -13.83 6.96 2.41
N ASP A 31 -14.26 7.85 1.54
CA ASP A 31 -14.21 9.29 1.81
C ASP A 31 -15.23 9.69 2.90
N HIS A 32 -15.25 10.97 3.26
CA HIS A 32 -16.18 11.52 4.25
C HIS A 32 -17.67 11.37 3.89
N ARG A 33 -18.00 11.09 2.62
CA ARG A 33 -19.37 10.83 2.14
C ARG A 33 -19.71 9.34 2.18
N GLY A 34 -18.77 8.49 2.56
CA GLY A 34 -18.90 7.04 2.52
C GLY A 34 -18.67 6.44 1.13
N LEU A 35 -18.19 7.21 0.15
CA LEU A 35 -17.92 6.68 -1.18
C LEU A 35 -16.59 5.90 -1.18
N PRO A 36 -16.58 4.65 -1.66
CA PRO A 36 -15.38 3.84 -1.67
C PRO A 36 -14.40 4.34 -2.74
N THR A 37 -13.12 4.27 -2.42
CA THR A 37 -12.00 4.49 -3.32
C THR A 37 -11.01 3.34 -3.16
N CYS A 38 -10.33 2.95 -4.23
CA CYS A 38 -9.38 1.86 -4.23
C CYS A 38 -8.01 2.36 -4.70
N SER A 39 -6.96 1.96 -3.99
CA SER A 39 -5.58 2.34 -4.29
C SER A 39 -4.70 1.10 -4.36
N TYR A 40 -3.76 1.12 -5.30
CA TYR A 40 -2.66 0.17 -5.35
C TYR A 40 -1.60 0.59 -4.32
N LYS A 41 -1.09 -0.37 -3.55
CA LYS A 41 0.04 -0.21 -2.63
C LYS A 41 1.10 -1.23 -3.02
N GLY A 42 2.31 -0.76 -3.32
CA GLY A 42 3.41 -1.63 -3.74
C GLY A 42 4.67 -1.38 -2.91
N GLY A 43 5.49 -2.41 -2.81
CA GLY A 43 6.78 -2.41 -2.13
C GLY A 43 7.61 -3.61 -2.57
N ASP A 44 8.70 -3.89 -1.87
CA ASP A 44 9.40 -5.17 -2.00
C ASP A 44 8.76 -6.20 -1.05
N PRO A 45 8.83 -7.52 -1.34
CA PRO A 45 8.29 -8.54 -0.44
C PRO A 45 8.77 -8.34 1.00
N GLY A 46 7.86 -8.48 1.95
CA GLY A 46 8.10 -8.15 3.36
C GLY A 46 7.75 -6.71 3.75
N PHE A 47 7.32 -5.85 2.82
CA PHE A 47 6.89 -4.49 3.16
C PHE A 47 5.58 -4.43 3.98
N ILE A 48 4.82 -5.53 4.02
CA ILE A 48 3.69 -5.70 4.92
C ILE A 48 4.09 -6.68 6.02
N GLN A 49 3.94 -6.25 7.27
CA GLN A 49 4.27 -7.04 8.44
C GLN A 49 2.99 -7.47 9.16
N VAL A 50 2.85 -8.77 9.44
CA VAL A 50 1.78 -9.27 10.31
C VAL A 50 2.33 -9.31 11.73
N LEU A 51 1.89 -8.36 12.56
CA LEU A 51 2.40 -8.17 13.92
C LEU A 51 1.83 -9.23 14.88
N ASP A 52 0.57 -9.60 14.68
CA ASP A 52 -0.14 -10.64 15.42
C ASP A 52 -1.32 -11.19 14.60
N GLU A 53 -2.11 -12.10 15.18
CA GLU A 53 -3.28 -12.73 14.52
C GLU A 53 -4.38 -11.73 14.10
N LYS A 54 -4.31 -10.47 14.52
CA LYS A 54 -5.33 -9.43 14.32
C LYS A 54 -4.74 -8.13 13.80
N THR A 55 -3.43 -8.00 13.70
CA THR A 55 -2.79 -6.72 13.38
C THR A 55 -1.77 -6.90 12.28
N LEU A 56 -1.87 -6.06 11.25
CA LEU A 56 -0.83 -5.89 10.26
C LEU A 56 -0.41 -4.42 10.15
N ALA A 57 0.79 -4.18 9.64
CA ALA A 57 1.34 -2.86 9.39
C ALA A 57 1.98 -2.79 8.01
N PHE A 58 1.91 -1.63 7.36
CA PHE A 58 2.62 -1.35 6.11
C PHE A 58 3.00 0.14 6.02
N PRO A 59 4.08 0.49 5.31
CA PRO A 59 4.50 1.86 5.12
C PRO A 59 3.62 2.58 4.09
N ASN A 60 3.39 3.87 4.30
CA ASN A 60 2.97 4.78 3.26
C ASN A 60 4.20 5.55 2.75
N TYR A 61 4.66 5.18 1.57
CA TYR A 61 5.69 5.91 0.85
C TYR A 61 5.16 7.17 0.18
N ASP A 62 6.08 8.04 -0.18
CA ASP A 62 5.82 9.23 -0.98
C ASP A 62 5.12 8.88 -2.32
N GLY A 63 4.20 9.75 -2.75
CA GLY A 63 3.33 9.52 -3.89
C GLY A 63 2.88 10.83 -4.54
N ASN A 64 1.61 10.92 -4.94
CA ASN A 64 1.06 12.13 -5.57
C ASN A 64 0.74 13.27 -4.59
N GLY A 65 1.11 13.13 -3.32
CA GLY A 65 0.89 14.14 -2.29
C GLY A 65 -0.56 14.43 -1.92
N LYS A 66 -1.55 13.75 -2.52
CA LYS A 66 -2.97 13.94 -2.15
C LYS A 66 -3.30 13.27 -0.82
N TYR A 67 -2.44 12.37 -0.32
CA TYR A 67 -2.63 11.59 0.89
C TYR A 67 -4.03 11.00 1.01
N GLN A 68 -4.66 10.63 -0.12
CA GLN A 68 -6.10 10.37 -0.16
C GLN A 68 -6.51 9.23 0.78
N SER A 69 -5.76 8.11 0.75
CA SER A 69 -6.01 7.00 1.67
C SER A 69 -5.86 7.44 3.13
N ILE A 70 -4.78 8.15 3.46
CA ILE A 70 -4.49 8.59 4.84
C ILE A 70 -5.54 9.60 5.34
N GLY A 71 -5.87 10.60 4.52
CA GLY A 71 -6.91 11.58 4.81
C GLY A 71 -8.30 10.95 4.97
N ASN A 72 -8.61 9.90 4.20
CA ASN A 72 -9.82 9.11 4.39
C ASN A 72 -9.82 8.41 5.76
N LEU A 73 -8.70 7.80 6.20
CA LEU A 73 -8.62 7.12 7.50
C LEU A 73 -8.92 8.05 8.68
N LEU A 74 -8.56 9.33 8.59
CA LEU A 74 -8.86 10.33 9.62
C LEU A 74 -10.36 10.63 9.75
N LYS A 75 -11.17 10.31 8.74
CA LYS A 75 -12.62 10.55 8.71
C LYS A 75 -13.42 9.26 8.83
N ASN A 76 -12.91 8.17 8.27
CA ASN A 76 -13.51 6.85 8.27
C ASN A 76 -12.39 5.80 8.37
N PRO A 77 -12.24 5.12 9.51
CA PRO A 77 -11.14 4.19 9.71
C PRO A 77 -11.37 2.85 9.00
N ASN A 78 -12.56 2.58 8.46
CA ASN A 78 -12.87 1.29 7.85
C ASN A 78 -12.08 1.08 6.56
N VAL A 79 -11.45 -0.09 6.47
CA VAL A 79 -10.64 -0.49 5.31
C VAL A 79 -11.02 -1.88 4.82
N GLY A 80 -10.88 -2.05 3.51
CA GLY A 80 -10.82 -3.37 2.87
C GLY A 80 -9.45 -3.56 2.23
N LEU A 81 -8.86 -4.74 2.37
CA LEU A 81 -7.60 -5.08 1.72
C LEU A 81 -7.82 -6.29 0.82
N LEU A 82 -7.14 -6.32 -0.32
CA LEU A 82 -7.14 -7.45 -1.25
C LEU A 82 -5.70 -7.77 -1.65
N PHE A 83 -5.27 -8.98 -1.30
CA PHE A 83 -4.01 -9.59 -1.72
C PHE A 83 -4.32 -10.64 -2.78
N ILE A 84 -3.50 -10.69 -3.83
CA ILE A 84 -3.60 -11.67 -4.91
C ILE A 84 -2.19 -12.22 -5.16
N ASP A 85 -2.03 -13.53 -5.02
CA ASP A 85 -0.84 -14.23 -5.49
C ASP A 85 -1.10 -14.70 -6.92
N PHE A 86 -0.27 -14.23 -7.86
CA PHE A 86 -0.37 -14.58 -9.28
C PHE A 86 0.54 -15.77 -9.65
N ALA A 87 1.52 -16.10 -8.82
CA ALA A 87 2.48 -17.19 -9.03
C ALA A 87 1.91 -18.52 -8.52
N ASP A 88 1.36 -18.53 -7.30
CA ASP A 88 0.50 -19.58 -6.79
C ASP A 88 -0.93 -19.04 -6.62
N PRO A 89 -1.78 -19.14 -7.66
CA PRO A 89 -3.08 -18.48 -7.73
C PRO A 89 -3.88 -18.57 -6.43
N SER A 90 -3.94 -17.47 -5.70
CA SER A 90 -4.68 -17.37 -4.46
C SER A 90 -5.08 -15.93 -4.19
N ARG A 91 -6.03 -15.73 -3.28
CA ARG A 91 -6.44 -14.38 -2.88
C ARG A 91 -7.00 -14.36 -1.48
N ILE A 92 -6.66 -13.28 -0.80
CA ILE A 92 -7.08 -13.01 0.56
C ILE A 92 -7.71 -11.63 0.58
N ARG A 93 -8.90 -11.54 1.17
CA ARG A 93 -9.49 -10.26 1.52
C ARG A 93 -9.52 -10.09 3.01
N LEU A 94 -9.18 -8.90 3.46
CA LEU A 94 -9.30 -8.50 4.85
C LEU A 94 -10.27 -7.33 4.95
N GLN A 95 -10.98 -7.27 6.06
CA GLN A 95 -11.68 -6.07 6.51
C GLN A 95 -11.21 -5.71 7.91
N GLY A 96 -11.24 -4.42 8.23
CA GLY A 96 -10.78 -3.94 9.51
C GLY A 96 -10.86 -2.43 9.65
N THR A 97 -10.19 -1.93 10.68
CA THR A 97 -10.00 -0.50 10.91
C THR A 97 -8.52 -0.15 10.85
N ALA A 98 -8.18 1.00 10.27
CA ALA A 98 -6.80 1.44 10.09
C ALA A 98 -6.52 2.79 10.73
N THR A 99 -5.28 2.97 11.17
CA THR A 99 -4.72 4.21 11.72
C THR A 99 -3.38 4.49 11.07
N ALA A 100 -3.02 5.77 10.91
CA ALA A 100 -1.75 6.20 10.35
C ALA A 100 -0.92 6.93 11.41
N HIS A 101 0.38 6.63 11.46
CA HIS A 101 1.30 7.08 12.51
C HIS A 101 2.57 7.67 11.88
N GLU A 102 2.93 8.90 12.23
CA GLU A 102 4.14 9.61 11.75
C GLU A 102 5.42 9.26 12.52
N ASN A 103 5.30 8.63 13.69
CA ASN A 103 6.42 8.30 14.59
C ASN A 103 6.29 6.87 15.12
N ASP A 104 5.98 5.95 14.22
CA ASP A 104 5.84 4.54 14.55
C ASP A 104 7.21 3.88 14.73
N GLU A 105 7.36 3.01 15.72
CA GLU A 105 8.61 2.28 15.97
C GLU A 105 9.12 1.49 14.75
N LEU A 106 8.20 0.99 13.92
CA LEU A 106 8.52 0.21 12.73
C LEU A 106 9.04 1.07 11.59
N GLN A 107 8.81 2.38 11.61
CA GLN A 107 9.17 3.28 10.51
C GLN A 107 10.67 3.28 10.20
N SER A 108 11.51 3.07 11.22
CA SER A 108 12.96 2.92 11.08
C SER A 108 13.38 1.76 10.15
N GLN A 109 12.51 0.77 9.96
CA GLN A 109 12.74 -0.41 9.12
C GLN A 109 12.33 -0.16 7.65
N TYR A 110 11.66 0.96 7.35
CA TYR A 110 11.13 1.28 6.03
C TYR A 110 11.70 2.62 5.55
N PRO A 111 12.86 2.62 4.86
CA PRO A 111 13.42 3.83 4.27
C PRO A 111 12.38 4.58 3.45
N GLY A 112 12.33 5.92 3.56
CA GLY A 112 11.38 6.76 2.81
C GLY A 112 9.90 6.63 3.22
N ALA A 113 9.56 5.85 4.25
CA ALA A 113 8.19 5.82 4.77
C ALA A 113 7.84 7.15 5.45
N GLN A 114 6.75 7.78 5.03
CA GLN A 114 6.23 9.00 5.64
C GLN A 114 5.33 8.71 6.84
N PHE A 115 4.62 7.57 6.79
CA PHE A 115 3.75 7.09 7.85
C PHE A 115 3.80 5.57 7.89
N MET A 116 3.52 4.99 9.05
CA MET A 116 3.11 3.59 9.16
C MET A 116 1.60 3.51 9.29
N VAL A 117 0.97 2.64 8.49
CA VAL A 117 -0.44 2.32 8.62
C VAL A 117 -0.58 1.01 9.37
N ARG A 118 -1.27 1.03 10.50
CA ARG A 118 -1.63 -0.16 11.27
C ARG A 118 -3.09 -0.49 11.06
N VAL A 119 -3.37 -1.76 10.74
CA VAL A 119 -4.72 -2.27 10.50
C VAL A 119 -5.07 -3.31 11.55
N HIS A 120 -6.16 -3.09 12.28
CA HIS A 120 -6.80 -4.08 13.11
C HIS A 120 -7.84 -4.85 12.29
N VAL A 121 -7.59 -6.13 12.05
CA VAL A 121 -8.36 -7.02 11.19
C VAL A 121 -9.54 -7.62 11.96
N SER A 122 -10.75 -7.40 11.45
CA SER A 122 -11.98 -7.99 11.96
C SER A 122 -12.36 -9.27 11.22
N GLU A 123 -12.10 -9.32 9.92
CA GLU A 123 -12.54 -10.41 9.05
C GLU A 123 -11.49 -10.76 8.00
N VAL A 124 -11.31 -12.06 7.78
CA VAL A 124 -10.40 -12.64 6.80
C VAL A 124 -11.19 -13.60 5.92
N TYR A 125 -11.10 -13.38 4.61
CA TYR A 125 -11.75 -14.18 3.60
C TYR A 125 -10.69 -14.84 2.73
N VAL A 126 -10.58 -16.16 2.81
CA VAL A 126 -9.74 -16.96 1.91
C VAL A 126 -10.59 -17.39 0.72
N ASN A 127 -10.22 -16.96 -0.47
CA ASN A 127 -11.02 -17.16 -1.68
C ASN A 127 -10.31 -18.09 -2.68
N CYS A 128 -11.09 -18.85 -3.45
CA CYS A 128 -10.61 -19.81 -4.44
C CYS A 128 -9.80 -19.13 -5.59
N PRO A 129 -8.78 -19.80 -6.17
CA PRO A 129 -7.99 -19.35 -7.33
C PRO A 129 -8.79 -18.99 -8.59
N ARG A 130 -10.02 -19.48 -8.73
CA ARG A 130 -10.76 -19.43 -10.00
C ARG A 130 -10.80 -18.02 -10.62
N TYR A 131 -10.31 -17.85 -11.84
CA TYR A 131 -10.19 -16.55 -12.53
C TYR A 131 -9.03 -15.64 -12.12
N VAL A 132 -8.14 -16.05 -11.21
CA VAL A 132 -6.85 -15.38 -11.04
C VAL A 132 -5.99 -15.70 -12.28
N HIS A 133 -5.58 -14.66 -13.00
CA HIS A 133 -4.73 -14.80 -14.17
C HIS A 133 -3.32 -15.21 -13.77
N LYS A 134 -2.62 -15.91 -14.67
CA LYS A 134 -1.19 -16.15 -14.52
C LYS A 134 -0.44 -14.91 -14.98
N TYR A 135 0.40 -14.35 -14.12
CA TYR A 135 1.32 -13.27 -14.47
C TYR A 135 2.75 -13.68 -14.18
N GLN A 136 3.68 -13.08 -14.90
CA GLN A 136 5.11 -13.18 -14.66
C GLN A 136 5.62 -11.79 -14.28
N LEU A 137 6.35 -11.69 -13.17
CA LEU A 137 7.05 -10.47 -12.81
C LEU A 137 8.18 -10.22 -13.82
N VAL A 138 8.15 -9.07 -14.48
CA VAL A 138 9.17 -8.65 -15.46
C VAL A 138 10.24 -7.79 -14.77
N GLU A 139 9.81 -6.80 -13.99
CA GLU A 139 10.70 -5.85 -13.32
C GLU A 139 10.09 -5.36 -12.00
N ARG A 140 10.95 -5.04 -11.03
CA ARG A 140 10.54 -4.34 -9.81
C ARG A 140 10.63 -2.83 -10.02
N SER A 141 9.71 -2.09 -9.42
CA SER A 141 9.73 -0.64 -9.47
C SER A 141 11.02 -0.10 -8.81
N ALA A 142 11.73 0.76 -9.55
CA ALA A 142 12.87 1.52 -9.02
C ALA A 142 12.44 2.57 -7.98
N PHE A 143 11.15 2.89 -7.90
CA PHE A 143 10.58 3.88 -6.98
C PHE A 143 10.24 3.30 -5.60
N VAL A 144 10.43 1.99 -5.38
CA VAL A 144 10.35 1.41 -4.03
C VAL A 144 11.61 1.83 -3.27
N PRO A 145 11.50 2.55 -2.15
CA PRO A 145 12.66 2.97 -1.39
C PRO A 145 13.42 1.77 -0.80
N ARG A 146 14.75 1.82 -0.86
CA ARG A 146 15.64 0.78 -0.32
C ARG A 146 16.75 1.42 0.48
N GLU A 147 17.23 0.71 1.50
CA GLU A 147 18.34 1.19 2.32
C GLU A 147 19.61 1.35 1.47
N GLY A 148 20.28 2.49 1.63
CA GLY A 148 21.50 2.80 0.87
C GLY A 148 21.32 3.08 -0.62
N VAL A 149 20.08 3.14 -1.12
CA VAL A 149 19.77 3.45 -2.53
C VAL A 149 18.94 4.73 -2.61
N GLU A 150 19.44 5.70 -3.36
CA GLU A 150 18.68 6.92 -3.65
C GLU A 150 17.43 6.57 -4.47
N THR A 151 16.25 6.93 -3.95
CA THR A 151 14.99 6.69 -4.66
C THR A 151 14.83 7.77 -5.73
N PRO A 152 14.72 7.41 -7.02
CA PRO A 152 14.62 8.39 -8.08
C PRO A 152 13.31 9.18 -7.99
N VAL A 153 13.36 10.47 -8.34
CA VAL A 153 12.15 11.28 -8.48
C VAL A 153 11.46 10.90 -9.79
N PRO A 154 10.17 10.49 -9.77
CA PRO A 154 9.47 10.13 -11.00
C PRO A 154 9.26 11.36 -11.89
N ALA A 155 9.46 11.20 -13.21
CA ALA A 155 9.44 12.31 -14.17
C ALA A 155 8.17 13.18 -14.10
N TRP A 156 7.01 12.59 -13.81
CA TRP A 156 5.76 13.33 -13.71
C TRP A 156 5.73 14.34 -12.55
N LYS A 157 6.56 14.17 -11.51
CA LYS A 157 6.70 15.17 -10.44
C LYS A 157 7.46 16.42 -10.89
N LEU A 158 8.27 16.29 -11.93
CA LEU A 158 9.09 17.37 -12.48
C LEU A 158 8.34 18.17 -13.57
N GLU A 159 7.21 17.65 -14.08
CA GLU A 159 6.35 18.35 -15.04
C GLU A 159 5.91 19.73 -14.52
N PRO A 160 6.10 20.84 -15.27
CA PRO A 160 5.80 22.20 -14.82
C PRO A 160 4.35 22.41 -14.35
N GLU A 161 3.39 21.68 -14.91
CA GLU A 161 1.98 21.77 -14.53
C GLU A 161 1.65 21.02 -13.24
N ARG A 162 2.42 19.97 -12.92
CA ARG A 162 2.17 19.10 -11.75
C ARG A 162 3.00 19.48 -10.54
N ARG A 163 4.24 19.92 -10.76
CA ARG A 163 5.18 20.29 -9.71
C ARG A 163 4.62 21.32 -8.71
N PRO A 164 3.86 22.36 -9.13
CA PRO A 164 3.21 23.29 -8.19
C PRO A 164 2.13 22.66 -7.31
N LEU A 165 1.56 21.53 -7.75
CA LEU A 165 0.50 20.79 -7.04
C LEU A 165 1.04 19.81 -5.99
N LEU A 166 2.36 19.60 -5.95
CA LEU A 166 3.00 18.74 -4.95
C LEU A 166 2.98 19.37 -3.55
N PRO A 167 3.04 18.57 -2.48
CA PRO A 167 3.19 19.07 -1.11
C PRO A 167 4.38 20.02 -0.98
N ALA A 168 4.28 21.03 -0.12
CA ALA A 168 5.33 22.05 0.01
C ALA A 168 6.71 21.48 0.38
N ASN A 169 6.73 20.35 1.10
CA ASN A 169 7.93 19.63 1.53
C ASN A 169 8.36 18.50 0.57
N ASP A 170 7.76 18.39 -0.62
CA ASP A 170 8.12 17.38 -1.60
C ASP A 170 9.49 17.72 -2.23
N PRO A 171 10.49 16.83 -2.19
CA PRO A 171 11.83 17.09 -2.72
C PRO A 171 11.84 17.50 -4.20
N ALA A 172 10.86 17.05 -4.98
CA ALA A 172 10.73 17.39 -6.39
C ALA A 172 10.38 18.86 -6.62
N ARG A 173 9.89 19.59 -5.60
CA ARG A 173 9.65 21.04 -5.70
C ARG A 173 10.93 21.85 -5.74
N GLU A 174 12.04 21.33 -5.22
CA GLU A 174 13.34 22.03 -5.14
C GLU A 174 14.37 21.52 -6.16
N SER A 175 14.14 20.37 -6.80
CA SER A 175 15.06 19.80 -7.78
C SER A 175 15.27 20.76 -8.96
N PRO A 176 16.50 21.15 -9.36
CA PRO A 176 16.70 22.04 -10.50
C PRO A 176 15.94 21.54 -11.72
N GLU A 177 15.34 22.44 -12.50
CA GLU A 177 14.74 22.08 -13.79
C GLU A 177 15.76 21.23 -14.55
N THR A 178 15.37 20.00 -14.90
CA THR A 178 16.23 19.15 -15.70
C THR A 178 16.33 19.85 -17.05
N ASN A 179 17.48 20.49 -17.29
CA ASN A 179 17.82 20.99 -18.60
C ASN A 179 17.59 19.86 -19.60
N GLU A 180 16.86 20.19 -20.66
CA GLU A 180 16.52 19.33 -21.78
C GLU A 180 17.67 18.37 -22.11
N LEU A 181 17.41 17.06 -22.03
CA LEU A 181 18.20 16.11 -22.80
C LEU A 181 17.84 16.39 -24.26
N SER A 182 18.67 17.21 -24.89
CA SER A 182 18.74 17.43 -26.33
C SER A 182 18.89 16.10 -27.08
N ASP A 183 18.05 15.95 -28.12
CA ASP A 183 18.14 15.10 -29.32
C ASP A 183 19.09 13.90 -29.37
#